data_AF-A0A523XAT4-F1
#
_entry.id   AF-A0A523XAT4-F1
#
_cell.length_a   1.000
_cell.length_b   1.000
_cell.length_c   1.000
_cell.angle_alpha   90.00
_cell.angle_beta   90.00
_cell.angle_gamma   90.00
#
_symmetry.space_group_name_H-M   'P 1'
#
loop_
_entity.id
_entity.type
_entity.pdbx_description
1 polymer ?
#
loop_
_entity_poly.entity_id
_entity_poly.type
_entity_poly.pdbx_seq_one_letter_code
_entity_poly.pdbx_strand_id
1 'polypeptide(L)'
;MREACIFLLVIAVMFSFGCGEKAEKPEEVKPFVPPSDGKIRAEQKDAYIKASTALEEAMGKYSLKIKDFVEKHKVNPDLSQMSDTAFMNSHPVIKKAWDELNEEWNIMQNEAYKIADITEEEFNWIGGALTDSINTVIQKEVEKALSPITEKE
;
A
#
# COMPACT_ATOMS: atom_id res chain seq x y z
N MET A 1 7.03 0.84 67.15
CA MET A 1 7.66 0.83 65.82
C MET A 1 6.63 0.31 64.82
N ARG A 2 5.59 1.02 64.34
CA ARG A 2 5.39 2.41 63.92
C ARG A 2 6.22 2.85 62.69
N GLU A 3 6.53 1.93 61.77
CA GLU A 3 7.09 2.25 60.44
C GLU A 3 6.55 1.37 59.29
N ALA A 4 5.49 0.58 59.49
CA ALA A 4 5.00 -0.36 58.45
C ALA A 4 3.72 0.07 57.71
N CYS A 5 3.27 1.33 57.83
CA CYS A 5 1.98 1.78 57.27
C CYS A 5 2.06 2.92 56.25
N ILE A 6 3.25 3.36 55.82
CA ILE A 6 3.38 4.51 54.90
C ILE A 6 3.73 4.07 53.46
N PHE A 7 4.28 2.86 53.26
CA PHE A 7 4.67 2.39 51.93
C PHE A 7 3.54 1.77 51.07
N LEU A 8 2.35 1.54 51.64
CA LEU A 8 1.21 0.94 50.93
C LEU A 8 0.19 1.97 50.41
N LEU A 9 0.42 3.27 50.62
CA LEU A 9 -0.47 4.35 50.15
C LEU A 9 0.06 5.10 48.92
N VAL A 10 1.31 4.83 48.47
CA VAL A 10 1.94 5.54 47.35
C VAL A 10 1.79 4.79 46.00
N ILE A 11 1.34 3.54 46.00
CA ILE A 11 1.15 2.73 44.77
C ILE A 11 -0.25 2.93 44.14
N ALA A 12 -1.15 3.69 44.78
CA ALA A 12 -2.53 3.89 44.30
C ALA A 12 -2.74 5.18 43.47
N VAL A 13 -1.71 5.96 43.16
CA VAL A 13 -1.83 7.29 42.51
C VAL A 13 -1.04 7.38 41.19
N MET A 14 -0.70 6.25 40.55
CA MET A 14 -0.09 6.26 39.20
C MET A 14 -1.00 5.73 38.08
N PHE A 15 -2.29 5.49 38.34
CA PHE A 15 -3.27 5.04 37.32
C PHE A 15 -4.32 6.11 36.96
N SER A 16 -3.98 7.39 37.02
CA SER A 16 -4.92 8.46 36.69
C SER A 16 -4.33 9.58 35.83
N PHE A 17 -3.53 9.23 34.81
CA PHE A 17 -3.30 10.07 33.63
C PHE A 17 -3.21 9.19 32.38
N GLY A 18 -4.38 8.91 31.82
CA GLY A 18 -4.56 8.20 30.54
C GLY A 18 -5.94 8.53 29.96
N CYS A 19 -6.29 9.82 29.99
CA CYS A 19 -7.41 10.34 29.22
C CYS A 19 -6.82 10.82 27.89
N GLY A 20 -7.14 10.15 26.79
CA GLY A 20 -6.68 10.53 25.45
C GLY A 20 -6.84 9.39 24.45
N GLU A 21 -7.89 9.48 23.64
CA GLU A 21 -8.28 8.61 22.52
C GLU A 21 -8.54 7.13 22.85
N LYS A 22 -9.84 6.79 22.87
CA LYS A 22 -10.25 5.45 22.45
C LYS A 22 -9.66 5.27 21.05
N ALA A 23 -8.68 4.37 20.91
CA ALA A 23 -8.30 3.87 19.60
C ALA A 23 -9.61 3.49 18.88
N GLU A 24 -9.94 4.20 17.79
CA GLU A 24 -10.99 3.75 16.90
C GLU A 24 -10.67 2.29 16.59
N LYS A 25 -11.62 1.40 16.89
CA LYS A 25 -11.48 0.02 16.43
C LYS A 25 -11.24 0.11 14.92
N PRO A 26 -10.21 -0.56 14.38
CA PRO A 26 -10.01 -0.59 12.94
C PRO A 26 -11.35 -0.93 12.30
N GLU A 27 -11.84 -0.07 11.40
CA GLU A 27 -13.05 -0.40 10.63
C GLU A 27 -12.82 -1.79 10.02
N GLU A 28 -13.72 -2.72 10.31
CA GLU A 28 -13.69 -4.03 9.67
C GLU A 28 -13.90 -3.82 8.17
N VAL A 29 -12.81 -3.81 7.41
CA VAL A 29 -12.84 -3.80 5.95
C VAL A 29 -13.50 -5.11 5.54
N LYS A 30 -14.76 -5.02 5.11
CA LYS A 30 -15.46 -6.18 4.57
C LYS A 30 -14.74 -6.63 3.30
N PRO A 31 -14.48 -7.93 3.12
CA PRO A 31 -13.92 -8.46 1.88
C PRO A 31 -14.77 -8.05 0.68
N PHE A 32 -14.12 -7.80 -0.46
CA PHE A 32 -14.83 -7.50 -1.68
C PHE A 32 -15.58 -8.75 -2.18
N VAL A 33 -16.81 -8.57 -2.66
CA VAL A 33 -17.59 -9.65 -3.25
C VAL A 33 -17.88 -9.30 -4.71
N PRO A 34 -17.29 -10.03 -5.68
CA PRO A 34 -17.55 -9.81 -7.09
C PRO A 34 -19.04 -9.87 -7.45
N PRO A 35 -19.50 -9.06 -8.42
CA PRO A 35 -20.83 -9.20 -9.02
C PRO A 35 -21.05 -10.63 -9.57
N SER A 36 -22.19 -11.24 -9.25
CA SER A 36 -22.50 -12.62 -9.66
C SER A 36 -22.65 -12.79 -11.18
N ASP A 37 -22.91 -11.70 -11.90
CA ASP A 37 -23.03 -11.69 -13.35
C ASP A 37 -21.70 -11.41 -14.08
N GLY A 38 -20.59 -11.24 -13.33
CA GLY A 38 -19.26 -10.98 -13.88
C GLY A 38 -19.10 -9.62 -14.56
N LYS A 39 -20.11 -8.74 -14.45
CA LYS A 39 -20.09 -7.43 -15.11
C LYS A 39 -19.46 -6.39 -14.22
N ILE A 40 -18.53 -5.64 -14.79
CA ILE A 40 -17.99 -4.45 -14.15
C ILE A 40 -19.09 -3.38 -14.14
N ARG A 41 -19.28 -2.71 -13.01
CA ARG A 41 -20.23 -1.59 -12.88
C ARG A 41 -19.57 -0.26 -13.23
N ALA A 42 -20.38 0.77 -13.48
CA ALA A 42 -19.86 2.08 -13.85
C ALA A 42 -18.98 2.69 -12.75
N GLU A 43 -19.41 2.59 -11.50
CA GLU A 43 -18.66 3.03 -10.32
C GLU A 43 -17.32 2.28 -10.16
N GLN A 44 -17.31 0.98 -10.43
CA GLN A 44 -16.11 0.14 -10.37
C GLN A 44 -15.11 0.54 -11.45
N LYS A 45 -15.59 0.78 -12.67
CA LYS A 45 -14.77 1.31 -13.77
C LYS A 45 -14.15 2.66 -13.40
N ASP A 46 -14.94 3.60 -12.88
CA ASP A 46 -14.46 4.94 -12.54
C ASP A 46 -13.40 4.88 -11.41
N ALA A 47 -13.64 4.06 -10.38
CA ALA A 47 -12.68 3.81 -9.31
C ALA A 47 -11.40 3.13 -9.84
N TYR A 48 -11.52 2.16 -10.73
CA TYR A 48 -10.38 1.48 -11.37
C TYR A 48 -9.51 2.45 -12.19
N ILE A 49 -10.11 3.33 -12.99
CA ILE A 49 -9.38 4.35 -13.77
C ILE A 49 -8.64 5.30 -12.82
N LYS A 50 -9.31 5.74 -11.74
CA LYS A 50 -8.72 6.64 -10.74
C LYS A 50 -7.56 5.99 -10.01
N ALA A 51 -7.70 4.73 -9.59
CA ALA A 51 -6.64 3.95 -8.96
C ALA A 51 -5.46 3.75 -9.91
N SER A 52 -5.72 3.36 -11.16
CA SER A 52 -4.67 3.15 -12.18
C SER A 52 -3.85 4.43 -12.41
N THR A 53 -4.53 5.59 -12.48
CA THR A 53 -3.86 6.89 -12.63
C THR A 53 -3.01 7.23 -11.41
N ALA A 54 -3.52 7.03 -10.20
CA ALA A 54 -2.76 7.30 -8.97
C ALA A 54 -1.57 6.34 -8.80
N LEU A 55 -1.72 5.07 -9.18
CA LEU A 55 -0.66 4.07 -9.16
C LEU A 55 0.46 4.43 -10.14
N GLU A 56 0.13 4.90 -11.34
CA GLU A 56 1.13 5.38 -12.29
C GLU A 56 1.96 6.53 -11.69
N GLU A 57 1.29 7.52 -11.11
CA GLU A 57 1.99 8.65 -10.47
C GLU A 57 2.89 8.18 -9.33
N ALA A 58 2.44 7.19 -8.54
CA ALA A 58 3.23 6.55 -7.51
C ALA A 58 4.44 5.80 -8.09
N MET A 59 4.26 5.04 -9.17
CA MET A 59 5.33 4.33 -9.89
C MET A 59 6.40 5.29 -10.41
N GLY A 60 5.99 6.43 -10.97
CA GLY A 60 6.92 7.48 -11.42
C GLY A 60 7.79 8.01 -10.27
N LYS A 61 7.18 8.29 -9.10
CA LYS A 61 7.91 8.72 -7.90
C LYS A 61 8.81 7.63 -7.34
N TYR A 62 8.32 6.38 -7.30
CA TYR A 62 9.06 5.24 -6.79
C TYR A 62 10.28 4.90 -7.67
N SER A 63 10.14 5.01 -8.99
CA SER A 63 11.24 4.85 -9.94
C SER A 63 12.42 5.80 -9.66
N LEU A 64 12.13 7.06 -9.28
CA LEU A 64 13.18 7.99 -8.85
C LEU A 64 13.87 7.53 -7.57
N LYS A 65 13.11 7.04 -6.58
CA LYS A 65 13.66 6.51 -5.33
C LYS A 65 14.54 5.28 -5.56
N ILE A 66 14.16 4.41 -6.51
CA ILE A 66 14.97 3.26 -6.93
C ILE A 66 16.30 3.73 -7.55
N LYS A 67 16.28 4.73 -8.43
CA LYS A 67 17.50 5.32 -9.00
C LYS A 67 18.42 5.87 -7.89
N ASP A 68 17.85 6.65 -6.97
CA ASP A 68 18.60 7.20 -5.83
C ASP A 68 19.19 6.09 -4.96
N PHE A 69 18.45 5.01 -4.72
CA PHE A 69 18.91 3.84 -3.97
C PHE A 69 20.12 3.18 -4.66
N VAL A 70 20.01 2.90 -5.97
CA VAL A 70 21.08 2.32 -6.78
C VAL A 70 22.34 3.20 -6.71
N GLU A 71 22.18 4.50 -6.90
CA GLU A 71 23.30 5.45 -6.88
C GLU A 71 23.94 5.59 -5.49
N LYS A 72 23.14 5.65 -4.43
CA LYS A 72 23.61 5.81 -3.05
C LYS A 72 24.34 4.58 -2.55
N HIS A 73 23.82 3.39 -2.84
CA HIS A 73 24.35 2.13 -2.33
C HIS A 73 25.30 1.41 -3.29
N LYS A 74 25.48 1.95 -4.52
CA LYS A 74 26.38 1.40 -5.55
C LYS A 74 26.09 -0.08 -5.87
N VAL A 75 24.82 -0.43 -5.87
CA VAL A 75 24.33 -1.76 -6.24
C VAL A 75 24.09 -1.85 -7.75
N ASN A 76 23.91 -3.07 -8.26
CA ASN A 76 23.61 -3.29 -9.66
C ASN A 76 22.25 -2.65 -10.04
N PRO A 77 22.16 -1.95 -11.19
CA PRO A 77 20.91 -1.32 -11.64
C PRO A 77 19.75 -2.31 -11.89
N ASP A 78 20.05 -3.57 -12.18
CA ASP A 78 19.05 -4.63 -12.34
C ASP A 78 18.49 -5.15 -11.00
N LEU A 79 19.01 -4.66 -9.88
CA LEU A 79 18.63 -5.02 -8.50
C LEU A 79 18.71 -6.52 -8.19
N SER A 80 19.39 -7.32 -9.02
CA SER A 80 19.54 -8.77 -8.84
C SER A 80 20.08 -9.13 -7.44
N GLN A 81 20.96 -8.29 -6.90
CA GLN A 81 21.55 -8.43 -5.57
C GLN A 81 20.53 -8.36 -4.43
N MET A 82 19.39 -7.70 -4.61
CA MET A 82 18.35 -7.57 -3.57
C MET A 82 17.63 -8.90 -3.31
N SER A 83 17.69 -9.83 -4.27
CA SER A 83 17.17 -11.19 -4.12
C SER A 83 18.24 -12.20 -3.65
N ASP A 84 19.51 -11.79 -3.61
CA ASP A 84 20.61 -12.63 -3.14
C ASP A 84 20.69 -12.57 -1.60
N THR A 85 20.29 -13.66 -0.96
CA THR A 85 20.30 -13.78 0.51
C THR A 85 21.71 -13.64 1.09
N ALA A 86 22.75 -14.15 0.43
CA ALA A 86 24.12 -14.02 0.93
C ALA A 86 24.58 -12.56 0.89
N PHE A 87 24.31 -11.86 -0.21
CA PHE A 87 24.58 -10.44 -0.34
C PHE A 87 23.84 -9.61 0.72
N MET A 88 22.54 -9.85 0.91
CA MET A 88 21.73 -9.10 1.86
C MET A 88 22.14 -9.35 3.32
N ASN A 89 22.58 -10.58 3.65
CA ASN A 89 23.11 -10.91 4.96
C ASN A 89 24.47 -10.24 5.23
N SER A 90 25.33 -10.11 4.22
CA SER A 90 26.63 -9.43 4.38
C SER A 90 26.54 -7.91 4.32
N HIS A 91 25.40 -7.35 3.87
CA HIS A 91 25.18 -5.91 3.75
C HIS A 91 23.91 -5.46 4.49
N PRO A 92 23.88 -5.54 5.84
CA PRO A 92 22.67 -5.27 6.63
C PRO A 92 22.14 -3.83 6.47
N VAL A 93 23.01 -2.86 6.17
CA VAL A 93 22.61 -1.47 5.88
C VAL A 93 21.83 -1.39 4.57
N ILE A 94 22.29 -2.09 3.53
CA ILE A 94 21.59 -2.14 2.23
C ILE A 94 20.27 -2.89 2.39
N LYS A 95 20.28 -4.02 3.12
CA LYS A 95 19.06 -4.76 3.43
C LYS A 95 18.01 -3.87 4.10
N LYS A 96 18.39 -3.15 5.16
CA LYS A 96 17.47 -2.27 5.87
C LYS A 96 16.91 -1.17 4.96
N ALA A 97 17.77 -0.52 4.17
CA ALA A 97 17.33 0.52 3.24
C ALA A 97 16.40 -0.04 2.14
N TRP A 98 16.62 -1.26 1.68
CA TRP A 98 15.74 -1.95 0.74
C TRP A 98 14.38 -2.30 1.35
N ASP A 99 14.38 -2.81 2.59
CA ASP A 99 13.15 -3.12 3.33
C ASP A 99 12.31 -1.83 3.54
N GLU A 100 12.96 -0.73 3.93
CA GLU A 100 12.32 0.60 4.07
C GLU A 100 11.75 1.09 2.74
N LEU A 101 12.47 0.92 1.64
CA LEU A 101 12.01 1.33 0.32
C LEU A 101 10.77 0.53 -0.13
N ASN A 102 10.73 -0.78 0.11
CA ASN A 102 9.54 -1.60 -0.18
C ASN A 102 8.34 -1.20 0.68
N GLU A 103 8.56 -0.84 1.95
CA GLU A 103 7.48 -0.35 2.81
C GLU A 103 6.92 0.98 2.30
N GLU A 104 7.79 1.90 1.84
CA GLU A 104 7.33 3.13 1.18
C GLU A 104 6.48 2.84 -0.07
N TRP A 105 6.84 1.83 -0.87
CA TRP A 105 6.00 1.41 -2.01
C TRP A 105 4.62 0.92 -1.56
N ASN A 106 4.56 0.06 -0.54
CA ASN A 106 3.29 -0.43 0.00
C ASN A 106 2.39 0.72 0.47
N ILE A 107 2.97 1.73 1.13
CA ILE A 107 2.23 2.92 1.56
C ILE A 107 1.68 3.69 0.35
N MET A 108 2.50 3.93 -0.67
CA MET A 108 2.05 4.65 -1.89
C MET A 108 0.94 3.89 -2.62
N GLN A 109 1.06 2.56 -2.72
CA GLN A 109 0.05 1.71 -3.34
C GLN A 109 -1.28 1.78 -2.58
N ASN A 110 -1.23 1.64 -1.25
CA ASN A 110 -2.41 1.75 -0.38
C ASN A 110 -3.07 3.12 -0.45
N GLU A 111 -2.28 4.19 -0.52
CA GLU A 111 -2.80 5.55 -0.72
C GLU A 111 -3.52 5.71 -2.05
N ALA A 112 -3.00 5.12 -3.14
CA ALA A 112 -3.65 5.15 -4.45
C ALA A 112 -5.04 4.47 -4.42
N TYR A 113 -5.13 3.30 -3.78
CA TYR A 113 -6.40 2.59 -3.57
C TYR A 113 -7.37 3.40 -2.70
N LYS A 114 -6.88 3.97 -1.59
CA LYS A 114 -7.68 4.82 -0.71
C LYS A 114 -8.21 6.07 -1.41
N ILE A 115 -7.39 6.74 -2.21
CA ILE A 115 -7.80 7.91 -3.00
C ILE A 115 -8.92 7.52 -3.97
N ALA A 116 -8.83 6.34 -4.56
CA ALA A 116 -9.80 5.84 -5.53
C ALA A 116 -11.07 5.22 -4.93
N ASP A 117 -11.13 5.10 -3.59
CA ASP A 117 -12.22 4.42 -2.87
C ASP A 117 -12.45 2.98 -3.38
N ILE A 118 -11.35 2.26 -3.56
CA ILE A 118 -11.34 0.87 -4.04
C ILE A 118 -10.39 0.04 -3.18
N THR A 119 -10.70 -1.25 -3.00
CA THR A 119 -9.76 -2.19 -2.37
C THR A 119 -8.80 -2.77 -3.40
N GLU A 120 -7.63 -3.26 -2.98
CA GLU A 120 -6.72 -3.99 -3.87
C GLU A 120 -7.40 -5.22 -4.49
N GLU A 121 -8.21 -5.94 -3.70
CA GLU A 121 -8.95 -7.12 -4.16
C GLU A 121 -9.94 -6.76 -5.29
N GLU A 122 -10.70 -5.68 -5.12
CA GLU A 122 -11.61 -5.18 -6.15
C GLU A 122 -10.85 -4.70 -7.39
N PHE A 123 -9.75 -3.95 -7.21
CA PHE A 123 -8.91 -3.49 -8.32
C PHE A 123 -8.39 -4.66 -9.16
N ASN A 124 -7.84 -5.69 -8.50
CA ASN A 124 -7.33 -6.90 -9.15
C ASN A 124 -8.44 -7.69 -9.85
N TRP A 125 -9.62 -7.79 -9.22
CA TRP A 125 -10.77 -8.43 -9.84
C TRP A 125 -11.22 -7.70 -11.11
N ILE A 126 -11.33 -6.38 -11.08
CA ILE A 126 -11.69 -5.58 -12.27
C ILE A 126 -10.64 -5.78 -13.37
N GLY A 127 -9.35 -5.74 -13.02
CA GLY A 127 -8.25 -6.01 -13.96
C GLY A 127 -8.39 -7.34 -14.69
N GLY A 128 -8.76 -8.40 -13.97
CA GLY A 128 -9.09 -9.69 -14.55
C GLY A 128 -10.36 -9.66 -15.42
N ALA A 129 -11.45 -9.09 -14.88
CA ALA A 129 -12.75 -9.03 -15.54
C ALA A 129 -12.75 -8.20 -16.84
N LEU A 130 -11.82 -7.24 -16.99
CA LEU A 130 -11.64 -6.47 -18.22
C LEU A 130 -11.19 -7.34 -19.41
N THR A 131 -10.64 -8.53 -19.16
CA THR A 131 -10.26 -9.49 -20.21
C THR A 131 -11.43 -10.31 -20.74
N ASP A 132 -12.57 -10.30 -20.03
CA ASP A 132 -13.76 -11.05 -20.41
C ASP A 132 -14.60 -10.30 -21.46
N SER A 133 -15.08 -11.05 -22.46
CA SER A 133 -15.88 -10.48 -23.56
C SER A 133 -17.20 -9.84 -23.11
N ILE A 134 -17.73 -10.21 -21.94
CA ILE A 134 -18.92 -9.57 -21.36
C ILE A 134 -18.68 -8.10 -21.00
N ASN A 135 -17.42 -7.72 -20.77
CA ASN A 135 -17.00 -6.39 -20.35
C ASN A 135 -16.34 -5.56 -21.47
N THR A 136 -16.38 -6.01 -22.75
CA THR A 136 -15.69 -5.34 -23.87
C THR A 136 -16.04 -3.85 -24.03
N VAL A 137 -17.26 -3.43 -23.68
CA VAL A 137 -17.62 -2.00 -23.72
C VAL A 137 -16.83 -1.21 -22.66
N ILE A 138 -16.82 -1.70 -21.43
CA ILE A 138 -16.08 -1.08 -20.32
C ILE A 138 -14.58 -1.14 -20.57
N GLN A 139 -14.07 -2.26 -21.09
CA GLN A 139 -12.67 -2.40 -21.50
C GLN A 139 -12.23 -1.25 -22.41
N LYS A 140 -13.00 -0.96 -23.46
CA LYS A 140 -12.69 0.14 -24.39
C LYS A 140 -12.73 1.52 -23.74
N GLU A 141 -13.64 1.73 -22.79
CA GLU A 141 -13.72 2.98 -22.03
C GLU A 141 -12.49 3.17 -21.13
N VAL A 142 -12.06 2.10 -20.44
CA VAL A 142 -10.84 2.09 -19.61
C VAL A 142 -9.60 2.30 -20.47
N GLU A 143 -9.44 1.55 -21.56
CA GLU A 143 -8.32 1.70 -22.50
C GLU A 143 -8.22 3.14 -22.99
N LYS A 144 -9.33 3.73 -23.43
CA LYS A 144 -9.36 5.12 -23.89
C LYS A 144 -8.96 6.12 -22.80
N ALA A 145 -9.41 5.89 -21.56
CA ALA A 145 -9.09 6.78 -20.45
C ALA A 145 -7.61 6.70 -20.05
N LEU A 146 -7.00 5.51 -20.15
CA LEU A 146 -5.63 5.26 -19.72
C LEU A 146 -4.59 5.36 -20.86
N SER A 147 -5.01 5.41 -22.14
CA SER A 147 -4.10 5.55 -23.29
C SER A 147 -3.11 6.72 -23.18
N PRO A 148 -3.51 7.93 -22.73
CA PRO A 148 -2.58 9.06 -22.58
C PRO A 148 -1.51 8.87 -21.49
N ILE A 149 -1.72 7.88 -20.61
CA ILE A 149 -0.77 7.51 -19.57
C ILE A 149 0.27 6.54 -20.16
N THR A 150 -0.19 5.53 -20.88
CA THR A 150 0.67 4.49 -21.48
C THR A 150 1.60 5.00 -22.60
N GLU A 151 1.31 6.16 -23.19
CA GLU A 151 2.15 6.77 -24.25
C GLU A 151 3.30 7.64 -23.71
N LYS A 152 3.43 7.81 -22.38
CA LYS A 152 4.46 8.67 -21.76
C LYS A 152 5.74 7.94 -21.36
N GLU A 153 5.81 6.62 -21.55
CA GLU A 153 7.03 5.81 -21.41
C GLU A 153 7.90 5.86 -22.67
#